data_AF-A0A2J8SLF2-F1
#
_entry.id   AF-A0A2J8SLF2-F1
#
_cell.length_a   1.000
_cell.length_b   1.000
_cell.length_c   1.000
_cell.angle_alpha   90.00
_cell.angle_beta   90.00
_cell.angle_gamma   90.00
#
_symmetry.space_group_name_H-M   'P 1'
#
loop_
_entity.id
_entity.type
_entity.pdbx_description
1 polymer ?
#
loop_
_entity_poly.entity_id
_entity_poly.type
_entity_poly.pdbx_seq_one_letter_code
_entity_poly.pdbx_strand_id
1 'polypeptide(L)'
;FLCALPRREGYEFFVGQWTGTELHFTALINIQTRGEAAASQLILYHYPELKEEKGIVLMTAEMDSTFLNVAEAQCIANQVQLFYATDRKETYGWTQLLAIHSTLLHLHQRVRK
;
A
#
# COMPACT_ATOMS: atom_id res chain seq x y z
N PHE A 1 5.45 0.44 -1.27
CA PHE A 1 5.25 -0.34 -2.51
C PHE A 1 4.16 0.30 -3.35
N LEU A 2 3.91 -0.17 -4.57
CA LEU A 2 2.91 0.40 -5.49
C LEU A 2 1.79 -0.61 -5.75
N CYS A 3 0.55 -0.16 -5.73
CA CYS A 3 -0.63 -0.89 -6.17
C CYS A 3 -1.23 -0.21 -7.38
N ALA A 4 -1.66 -1.00 -8.37
CA ALA A 4 -2.38 -0.50 -9.53
C ALA A 4 -3.87 -0.76 -9.32
N LEU A 5 -4.68 0.29 -9.28
CA LEU A 5 -6.13 0.21 -9.22
C LEU A 5 -6.70 0.39 -10.63
N PRO A 6 -7.38 -0.62 -11.20
CA PRO A 6 -8.08 -0.46 -12.47
C PRO A 6 -9.16 0.61 -12.35
N ARG A 7 -9.16 1.57 -13.27
CA ARG A 7 -10.24 2.56 -13.42
C ARG A 7 -10.97 2.31 -14.74
N ARG A 8 -12.00 3.11 -15.03
CA ARG A 8 -12.73 3.03 -16.31
C ARG A 8 -11.79 3.20 -17.51
N GLU A 9 -10.82 4.10 -17.37
CA GLU A 9 -9.79 4.36 -18.38
C GLU A 9 -8.41 4.23 -17.73
N GLY A 10 -7.73 3.13 -18.01
CA GLY A 10 -6.38 2.87 -17.51
C GLY A 10 -6.32 2.47 -16.04
N TYR A 11 -5.20 2.83 -15.40
CA TYR A 11 -4.88 2.46 -14.03
C TYR A 11 -4.48 3.70 -13.24
N GLU A 12 -4.93 3.75 -12.00
CA GLU A 12 -4.44 4.70 -11.02
C GLU A 12 -3.48 3.99 -10.06
N PHE A 13 -2.35 4.63 -9.77
CA PHE A 13 -1.34 4.06 -8.88
C PHE A 13 -1.46 4.62 -7.47
N PHE A 14 -1.43 3.73 -6.48
CA PHE A 14 -1.38 4.07 -5.06
C PHE A 14 -0.04 3.63 -4.47
N VAL A 15 0.56 4.51 -3.69
CA VAL A 15 1.72 4.21 -2.86
C VAL A 15 1.24 3.67 -1.53
N GLY A 16 1.57 2.41 -1.24
CA GLY A 16 1.37 1.77 0.05
C GLY A 16 2.60 1.96 0.95
N GLN A 17 2.40 2.54 2.14
CA GLN A 17 3.43 2.78 3.15
C GLN A 17 3.00 2.21 4.50
N TRP A 18 3.84 1.35 5.06
CA TRP A 18 3.61 0.79 6.40
C TRP A 18 4.04 1.78 7.49
N THR A 19 3.25 1.88 8.56
CA THR A 19 3.58 2.61 9.79
C THR A 19 3.07 1.79 10.97
N GLY A 20 3.98 1.06 11.62
CA GLY A 20 3.59 0.08 12.65
C GLY A 20 2.72 -1.04 12.06
N THR A 21 1.50 -1.20 12.58
CA THR A 21 0.50 -2.16 12.08
C THR A 21 -0.48 -1.56 11.07
N GLU A 22 -0.26 -0.30 10.70
CA GLU A 22 -1.09 0.46 9.78
C GLU A 22 -0.44 0.47 8.39
N LEU A 23 -1.27 0.37 7.37
CA LEU A 23 -0.84 0.47 5.98
C LEU A 23 -1.61 1.57 5.29
N HIS A 24 -0.91 2.66 5.01
CA HIS A 24 -1.43 3.87 4.39
C HIS A 24 -1.30 3.79 2.88
N PHE A 25 -2.40 4.07 2.18
CA PHE A 25 -2.45 4.19 0.74
C PHE A 25 -2.72 5.64 0.35
N THR A 26 -1.79 6.19 -0.43
CA THR A 26 -1.93 7.52 -0.99
C THR A 26 -1.78 7.45 -2.51
N ALA A 27 -2.72 8.03 -3.26
CA ALA A 27 -2.66 8.11 -4.70
C ALA A 27 -1.37 8.82 -5.13
N LEU A 28 -0.65 8.26 -6.10
CA LEU A 28 0.64 8.77 -6.55
C LEU A 28 0.54 10.22 -7.05
N ILE A 29 -0.57 10.55 -7.72
CA ILE A 29 -0.85 11.91 -8.18
C ILE A 29 -1.01 12.91 -7.02
N ASN A 30 -1.56 12.48 -5.89
CA ASN A 30 -1.72 13.34 -4.71
C ASN A 30 -0.35 13.59 -4.05
N ILE A 31 0.53 12.60 -4.02
CA ILE A 31 1.91 12.77 -3.54
C ILE A 31 2.66 13.76 -4.45
N GLN A 32 2.55 13.61 -5.77
CA GLN A 32 3.24 14.49 -6.73
C GLN A 32 2.76 15.94 -6.67
N THR A 33 1.48 16.16 -6.36
CA THR A 33 0.88 17.50 -6.33
C THR A 33 0.93 18.17 -4.96
N ARG A 34 0.90 17.40 -3.86
CA ARG A 34 0.81 17.92 -2.48
C ARG A 34 1.99 17.56 -1.57
N GLY A 35 2.90 16.71 -2.03
CA GLY A 35 4.06 16.28 -1.26
C GLY A 35 3.68 15.61 0.06
N GLU A 36 4.35 16.00 1.14
CA GLU A 36 4.14 15.46 2.50
C GLU A 36 2.73 15.74 3.06
N ALA A 37 2.01 16.73 2.52
CA ALA A 37 0.65 17.04 2.93
C ALA A 37 -0.42 16.13 2.27
N ALA A 38 -0.01 15.16 1.44
CA ALA A 38 -0.94 14.24 0.80
C ALA A 38 -1.55 13.26 1.80
N ALA A 39 -2.83 13.48 2.13
CA ALA A 39 -3.58 12.57 3.00
C ALA A 39 -3.75 11.18 2.38
N SER A 40 -3.82 10.15 3.22
CA SER A 40 -4.14 8.78 2.78
C SER A 40 -5.61 8.68 2.37
N GLN A 41 -5.88 8.00 1.26
CA GLN A 41 -7.25 7.71 0.80
C GLN A 41 -7.77 6.38 1.35
N LEU A 42 -6.88 5.49 1.77
CA LEU A 42 -7.21 4.23 2.42
C LEU A 42 -6.15 3.91 3.47
N ILE A 43 -6.58 3.47 4.64
CA ILE A 43 -5.71 2.99 5.71
C ILE A 43 -6.20 1.61 6.11
N LEU A 44 -5.32 0.61 6.11
CA LEU A 44 -5.62 -0.72 6.61
C LEU A 44 -4.97 -0.91 7.98
N TYR A 45 -5.78 -1.25 8.99
CA TYR A 45 -5.32 -1.55 10.34
C TYR A 45 -5.25 -3.06 10.54
N HIS A 46 -4.12 -3.55 11.04
CA HIS A 46 -3.94 -4.94 11.41
C HIS A 46 -3.86 -5.08 12.94
N TYR A 47 -4.66 -5.99 13.48
CA TYR A 47 -4.76 -6.28 14.91
C TYR A 47 -4.25 -7.72 15.14
N PRO A 48 -2.95 -7.89 15.50
CA PRO A 48 -2.31 -9.20 15.60
C PRO A 48 -2.52 -9.90 16.95
N GLU A 49 -3.27 -9.31 17.88
CA GLU A 49 -3.39 -9.76 19.28
C GLU A 49 -3.97 -11.17 19.39
N LEU A 50 -4.82 -11.58 18.45
CA LEU A 50 -5.43 -12.91 18.42
C LEU A 50 -4.61 -13.95 17.67
N LYS A 51 -3.43 -13.59 17.15
CA LYS A 51 -2.63 -14.47 16.30
C LYS A 51 -2.12 -15.69 17.05
N GLU A 52 -1.54 -15.50 18.23
CA GLU A 52 -0.95 -16.60 19.00
C GLU A 52 -2.01 -17.55 19.57
N GLU A 53 -3.14 -17.01 20.03
CA GLU A 53 -4.20 -17.81 20.66
C GLU A 53 -5.13 -18.48 19.65
N LYS A 54 -5.44 -17.81 18.54
CA LYS A 54 -6.50 -18.22 17.60
C LYS A 54 -6.02 -18.39 16.17
N GLY A 55 -4.76 -18.05 15.86
CA GLY A 55 -4.23 -18.09 14.50
C GLY A 55 -4.84 -17.05 13.56
N ILE A 56 -5.48 -15.99 14.10
CA ILE A 56 -6.23 -15.00 13.32
C ILE A 56 -5.65 -13.61 13.56
N VAL A 57 -5.51 -12.83 12.48
CA VAL A 57 -5.24 -11.39 12.52
C VAL A 57 -6.47 -10.67 12.01
N LEU A 58 -7.02 -9.74 12.78
CA LEU A 58 -8.16 -8.94 12.34
C LEU A 58 -7.67 -7.78 11.48
N MET A 59 -8.42 -7.44 10.45
CA MET A 59 -8.14 -6.32 9.56
C MET A 59 -9.36 -5.42 9.48
N THR A 60 -9.16 -4.11 9.63
CA THR A 60 -10.19 -3.09 9.37
C THR A 60 -9.64 -2.03 8.43
N ALA A 61 -10.52 -1.22 7.84
CA ALA A 61 -10.13 -0.19 6.89
C ALA A 61 -10.84 1.13 7.17
N GLU A 62 -10.08 2.22 7.13
CA GLU A 62 -10.61 3.59 7.01
C GLU A 62 -10.41 4.05 5.55
N MET A 63 -11.45 4.63 4.93
CA MET A 63 -11.42 4.98 3.52
C MET A 63 -12.08 6.33 3.27
N ASP A 64 -11.46 7.15 2.44
CA ASP A 64 -12.08 8.33 1.86
C ASP A 64 -13.08 7.92 0.76
N SER A 65 -14.35 7.86 1.14
CA SER A 65 -15.46 7.49 0.25
C SER A 65 -15.70 8.45 -0.92
N THR A 66 -15.08 9.63 -0.92
CA THR A 66 -15.13 10.56 -2.06
C THR A 66 -14.13 10.19 -3.16
N PHE A 67 -13.12 9.39 -2.82
CA PHE A 67 -12.02 8.99 -3.72
C PHE A 67 -12.06 7.52 -4.12
N LEU A 68 -12.46 6.65 -3.19
CA LEU A 68 -12.52 5.21 -3.37
C LEU A 68 -13.91 4.69 -3.03
N ASN A 69 -14.39 3.73 -3.83
CA ASN A 69 -15.52 2.90 -3.43
C ASN A 69 -15.03 1.62 -2.73
N VAL A 70 -15.97 0.89 -2.12
CA VAL A 70 -15.66 -0.32 -1.33
C VAL A 70 -14.97 -1.40 -2.18
N ALA A 71 -15.39 -1.60 -3.42
CA ALA A 71 -14.81 -2.62 -4.29
C ALA A 71 -13.37 -2.28 -4.67
N GLU A 72 -13.07 -0.99 -4.86
CA GLU A 72 -11.72 -0.49 -5.15
C GLU A 72 -10.79 -0.64 -3.94
N ALA A 73 -11.26 -0.29 -2.74
CA ALA A 73 -10.50 -0.52 -1.52
C ALA A 73 -10.24 -2.01 -1.26
N GLN A 74 -11.23 -2.87 -1.51
CA GLN A 74 -11.06 -4.32 -1.44
C GLN A 74 -10.05 -4.83 -2.48
N CYS A 75 -10.07 -4.28 -3.70
CA CYS A 75 -9.10 -4.61 -4.73
C CYS A 75 -7.66 -4.31 -4.25
N ILE A 76 -7.44 -3.15 -3.65
CA ILE A 76 -6.15 -2.76 -3.07
C ILE A 76 -5.77 -3.71 -1.92
N ALA A 77 -6.69 -3.99 -0.98
CA ALA A 77 -6.43 -4.89 0.14
C ALA A 77 -6.07 -6.31 -0.32
N ASN A 78 -6.73 -6.83 -1.36
CA ASN A 78 -6.42 -8.13 -1.94
C ASN A 78 -5.02 -8.14 -2.57
N GLN A 79 -4.60 -7.06 -3.24
CA GLN A 79 -3.23 -6.94 -3.75
C GLN A 79 -2.20 -7.04 -2.61
N VAL A 80 -2.44 -6.39 -1.46
CA VAL A 80 -1.56 -6.50 -0.29
C VAL A 80 -1.42 -7.93 0.18
N GLN A 81 -2.54 -8.64 0.33
CA GLN A 81 -2.53 -10.04 0.73
C GLN A 81 -1.79 -10.92 -0.28
N LEU A 82 -1.91 -10.64 -1.58
CA LEU A 82 -1.13 -11.34 -2.60
C LEU A 82 0.37 -11.05 -2.46
N PHE A 83 0.78 -9.79 -2.22
CA PHE A 83 2.18 -9.40 -2.09
C PHE A 83 2.86 -9.92 -0.82
N TYR A 84 2.13 -10.00 0.30
CA TYR A 84 2.70 -10.22 1.63
C TYR A 84 2.19 -11.47 2.37
N ALA A 85 1.09 -12.07 1.95
CA ALA A 85 0.48 -13.23 2.62
C ALA A 85 0.47 -14.51 1.77
N THR A 86 1.11 -14.52 0.60
CA THR A 86 1.26 -15.75 -0.20
C THR A 86 2.72 -16.24 -0.22
N ASP A 87 2.92 -17.55 -0.01
CA ASP A 87 4.23 -18.23 -0.11
C ASP A 87 4.70 -18.45 -1.57
N ARG A 88 4.19 -17.64 -2.51
CA ARG A 88 4.58 -17.74 -3.92
C ARG A 88 5.93 -17.04 -4.11
N LYS A 89 6.98 -17.83 -4.30
CA LYS A 89 8.38 -17.38 -4.50
C LYS A 89 8.54 -16.30 -5.59
N GLU A 90 7.66 -16.26 -6.59
CA GLU A 90 7.70 -15.30 -7.69
C GLU A 90 7.28 -13.88 -7.27
N THR A 91 6.35 -13.74 -6.32
CA THR A 91 5.85 -12.43 -5.85
C THR A 91 6.87 -11.74 -4.94
N TYR A 92 7.65 -12.49 -4.17
CA TYR A 92 8.72 -11.95 -3.31
C TYR A 92 9.81 -11.23 -4.10
N GLY A 93 10.14 -11.71 -5.31
CA GLY A 93 11.13 -11.09 -6.19
C GLY A 93 10.75 -9.66 -6.59
N TRP A 94 9.47 -9.43 -6.91
CA TRP A 94 8.98 -8.11 -7.30
C TRP A 94 8.80 -7.16 -6.10
N THR A 95 8.37 -7.67 -4.95
CA THR A 95 8.26 -6.86 -3.71
C THR A 95 9.63 -6.39 -3.24
N GLN A 96 10.68 -7.23 -3.30
CA GLN A 96 12.05 -6.82 -3.00
C GLN A 96 12.63 -5.87 -4.06
N LEU A 97 12.41 -6.13 -5.34
CA LEU A 97 12.92 -5.28 -6.42
C LEU A 97 12.33 -3.85 -6.36
N LEU A 98 11.02 -3.71 -6.10
CA LEU A 98 10.35 -2.42 -5.98
C LEU A 98 10.65 -1.72 -4.64
N ALA A 99 10.82 -2.47 -3.54
CA ALA A 99 11.24 -1.89 -2.26
C ALA A 99 12.66 -1.32 -2.36
N ILE A 100 13.61 -2.05 -2.96
CA ILE A 100 15.00 -1.60 -3.16
C ILE A 100 15.06 -0.41 -4.12
N HIS A 101 14.23 -0.37 -5.17
CA HIS A 101 14.19 0.76 -6.10
C HIS A 101 13.63 2.03 -5.44
N SER A 102 12.66 1.91 -4.53
CA SER A 102 12.15 3.06 -3.76
C SER A 102 13.19 3.63 -2.80
N THR A 103 14.02 2.78 -2.17
CA THR A 103 15.14 3.21 -1.32
C THR A 103 16.26 3.87 -2.13
N LEU A 104 16.52 3.39 -3.35
CA LEU A 104 17.51 3.99 -4.27
C LEU A 104 17.07 5.36 -4.79
N LEU A 105 15.76 5.59 -5.02
CA LEU A 105 15.23 6.91 -5.39
C LEU A 105 15.42 7.94 -4.25
N HIS A 106 15.25 7.53 -2.99
CA HIS A 106 15.53 8.39 -1.84
C HIS A 106 17.02 8.66 -1.65
N LEU A 107 17.90 7.68 -1.92
CA LEU A 107 19.36 7.87 -1.92
C LEU A 107 19.84 8.78 -3.07
N HIS A 108 19.26 8.66 -4.27
CA HIS A 108 19.61 9.52 -5.40
C HIS A 108 19.22 10.99 -5.19
N GLN A 109 18.14 11.27 -4.46
CA GLN A 109 17.77 12.64 -4.08
C GLN A 109 18.62 13.19 -2.93
N ARG A 110 19.17 12.33 -2.07
CA ARG A 110 20.06 12.72 -0.96
C ARG A 110 21.51 12.99 -1.38
N VAL A 111 21.97 12.37 -2.48
CA VAL A 111 23.32 12.57 -3.05
C VAL A 111 23.39 13.77 -4.01
N ARG A 112 22.26 14.36 -4.40
CA ARG A 112 22.18 15.60 -5.21
C ARG A 112 21.84 16.86 -4.41
N LYS A 113 22.19 16.90 -3.12
CA LYS A 113 22.28 18.14 -2.34
C LYS A 113 23.71 18.34 -1.88
#